data_AF-A0A358CSA3-F1
#
_entry.id   AF-A0A358CSA3-F1
#
_cell.length_a   1.000
_cell.length_b   1.000
_cell.length_c   1.000
_cell.angle_alpha   90.00
_cell.angle_beta   90.00
_cell.angle_gamma   90.00
#
_symmetry.space_group_name_H-M   'P 1'
#
loop_
_entity.id
_entity.type
_entity.pdbx_description
1 polymer ?
#
loop_
_entity_poly.entity_id
_entity_poly.type
_entity_poly.pdbx_seq_one_letter_code
_entity_poly.pdbx_strand_id
1 'polypeptide(L)' 'MEFNNIIVFALFLENIPMLFFSLPLIAAASVVFAATHHESPQAIWRATAEWVMWLAGILGGVLLVVFILSRLA' A
#
# COMPACT_ATOMS: atom_id res chain seq x y z
N MET A 1 24.07 5.31 -23.27
CA MET A 1 22.65 4.89 -23.34
C MET A 1 22.14 4.36 -22.00
N GLU A 2 22.89 3.56 -21.25
CA GLU A 2 22.43 3.08 -19.92
C GLU A 2 22.20 4.18 -18.88
N PHE A 3 23.07 5.20 -18.81
CA PHE A 3 22.93 6.29 -17.84
C PHE A 3 21.64 7.10 -18.04
N ASN A 4 21.23 7.33 -19.30
CA ASN A 4 19.97 8.00 -19.61
C ASN A 4 18.76 7.15 -19.20
N ASN A 5 18.84 5.83 -19.34
CA ASN A 5 17.77 4.93 -18.90
C ASN A 5 17.61 4.93 -17.37
N ILE A 6 18.72 5.01 -16.62
CA ILE A 6 18.70 5.12 -15.16
C ILE A 6 18.05 6.44 -14.72
N ILE A 7 18.38 7.56 -15.38
CA ILE A 7 17.78 8.87 -15.08
C ILE A 7 16.28 8.89 -15.39
N VAL A 8 15.87 8.36 -16.55
CA VAL A 8 14.45 8.28 -16.94
C VAL A 8 13.66 7.41 -15.97
N PHE A 9 14.23 6.28 -15.54
CA PHE A 9 13.63 5.41 -14.54
C PHE A 9 13.54 6.08 -13.16
N ALA A 10 14.58 6.81 -12.74
CA ALA A 10 14.57 7.55 -11.48
C ALA A 10 13.51 8.66 -11.46
N LEU A 11 13.42 9.46 -12.53
CA LEU A 11 12.39 10.49 -12.68
C LEU A 11 10.98 9.90 -12.74
N PHE A 12 10.82 8.73 -13.37
CA PHE A 12 9.57 8.00 -13.35
C PHE A 12 9.19 7.62 -11.91
N LEU A 13 10.10 6.97 -11.16
CA LEU A 13 9.90 6.59 -9.75
C LEU A 13 9.59 7.80 -8.85
N GLU A 14 10.21 8.96 -9.09
CA GLU A 14 10.00 10.19 -8.33
C GLU A 14 8.57 10.72 -8.45
N ASN A 15 7.89 10.40 -9.57
CA ASN A 15 6.50 10.79 -9.82
C ASN A 15 5.49 9.67 -9.54
N ILE A 16 5.93 8.46 -9.17
CA ILE A 16 4.98 7.38 -8.85
C ILE A 16 4.34 7.70 -7.50
N PRO A 17 2.99 7.78 -7.44
CA PRO A 17 2.30 7.98 -6.18
C PRO A 17 2.69 6.88 -5.19
N MET A 18 3.05 7.24 -3.96
CA MET A 18 3.38 6.31 -2.88
C MET A 18 2.37 5.16 -2.76
N LEU A 19 1.09 5.45 -3.00
CA LEU A 19 -0.02 4.49 -2.98
C LEU A 19 0.16 3.32 -3.96
N PHE A 20 0.84 3.54 -5.08
CA PHE A 20 1.08 2.52 -6.10
C PHE A 20 1.97 1.39 -5.59
N PHE A 21 2.91 1.69 -4.69
CA PHE A 21 3.76 0.68 -4.04
C PHE A 21 3.17 0.20 -2.72
N SER A 22 2.55 1.08 -1.93
CA SER A 22 2.07 0.71 -0.61
C SER A 22 0.85 -0.22 -0.67
N LEU A 23 -0.09 -0.02 -1.60
CA LEU A 23 -1.31 -0.84 -1.66
C LEU A 23 -1.02 -2.31 -2.03
N PRO A 24 -0.22 -2.63 -3.07
CA PRO A 24 0.17 -4.01 -3.35
C PRO A 24 0.97 -4.64 -2.19
N LEU A 25 1.82 -3.85 -1.53
CA LEU A 25 2.61 -4.34 -0.40
C LEU A 25 1.72 -4.66 0.82
N ILE A 26 0.72 -3.82 1.10
CA ILE A 26 -0.30 -4.08 2.14
C ILE A 26 -1.06 -5.37 1.82
N ALA A 27 -1.47 -5.56 0.56
CA ALA A 27 -2.15 -6.79 0.14
C ALA A 27 -1.26 -8.03 0.33
N ALA A 28 -0.02 -7.99 -0.15
CA ALA A 28 0.92 -9.10 -0.01
C ALA A 28 1.21 -9.43 1.46
N ALA A 29 1.47 -8.42 2.29
CA ALA A 29 1.71 -8.60 3.73
C ALA A 29 0.48 -9.18 4.43
N SER A 30 -0.73 -8.74 4.08
CA SER A 30 -1.98 -9.25 4.65
C SER A 30 -2.21 -10.72 4.29
N VAL A 31 -1.91 -11.12 3.05
CA VAL A 31 -1.97 -12.53 2.62
C VAL A 31 -0.98 -13.37 3.42
N VAL A 32 0.28 -12.96 3.52
CA VAL A 32 1.32 -13.69 4.26
C VAL A 32 0.95 -13.80 5.75
N PHE A 33 0.46 -12.71 6.34
CA PHE A 33 -0.02 -12.71 7.71
C PHE A 33 -1.19 -13.69 7.91
N ALA A 34 -2.21 -13.63 7.05
CA ALA A 34 -3.37 -14.50 7.16
C ALA A 34 -3.01 -15.98 6.96
N ALA A 35 -2.13 -16.28 5.99
CA ALA A 35 -1.68 -17.63 5.66
C ALA A 35 -0.83 -18.28 6.76
N THR A 36 -0.16 -17.48 7.61
CA THR A 36 0.60 -18.02 8.75
C THR A 36 -0.25 -18.28 9.99
N HIS A 37 -1.49 -17.76 10.04
CA HIS A 37 -2.37 -17.87 11.20
C HIS A 37 -3.57 -18.78 11.00
N HIS A 38 -3.95 -19.07 9.75
CA HIS A 38 -5.14 -19.86 9.44
C HIS A 38 -4.81 -20.99 8.47
N GLU A 39 -5.38 -22.18 8.72
CA GLU A 39 -5.17 -23.35 7.87
C GLU A 39 -6.20 -23.43 6.72
N SER A 40 -7.43 -22.94 6.94
CA SER A 40 -8.48 -23.05 5.94
C SER A 40 -8.41 -21.90 4.91
N PRO A 41 -8.53 -22.17 3.59
CA PRO A 41 -8.46 -21.14 2.55
C PRO A 41 -9.49 -20.02 2.73
N GLN A 42 -10.69 -20.34 3.21
CA GLN A 42 -11.76 -19.37 3.43
C GLN A 42 -11.40 -18.39 4.56
N ALA A 43 -10.83 -18.89 5.67
CA ALA A 43 -10.38 -18.05 6.77
C ALA A 43 -9.21 -17.15 6.35
N ILE A 44 -8.27 -17.66 5.55
CA ILE A 44 -7.15 -16.88 5.01
C ILE A 44 -7.67 -15.69 4.19
N TRP A 45 -8.60 -15.92 3.26
CA TRP A 45 -9.15 -14.85 2.41
C TRP A 45 -9.92 -13.81 3.20
N ARG A 46 -10.72 -14.25 4.18
CA ARG A 46 -11.46 -13.34 5.05
C ARG A 46 -10.51 -12.47 5.88
N ALA A 47 -9.53 -13.08 6.55
CA ALA A 47 -8.54 -12.35 7.32
C ALA A 47 -7.71 -11.40 6.44
N THR A 48 -7.31 -11.85 5.24
CA THR A 48 -6.61 -10.99 4.27
C THR A 48 -7.43 -9.75 3.95
N ALA A 49 -8.71 -9.90 3.62
CA ALA A 49 -9.58 -8.77 3.29
C ALA A 49 -9.76 -7.83 4.50
N GLU A 50 -9.97 -8.37 5.70
CA GLU A 50 -10.07 -7.59 6.94
C GLU A 50 -8.81 -6.75 7.18
N TRP A 51 -7.62 -7.35 7.04
CA TRP A 51 -6.34 -6.67 7.22
C TRP A 51 -6.04 -5.63 6.14
N VAL A 52 -6.32 -5.94 4.88
CA VAL A 52 -6.17 -4.98 3.77
C VAL A 52 -7.05 -3.76 4.02
N MET A 53 -8.32 -3.96 4.39
CA MET A 53 -9.25 -2.87 4.64
C MET A 53 -8.82 -2.03 5.85
N TRP A 54 -8.36 -2.66 6.93
CA TRP A 54 -7.86 -1.95 8.11
C TRP A 54 -6.63 -1.09 7.79
N LEU A 55 -5.61 -1.69 7.16
CA LEU A 55 -4.35 -1.00 6.86
C LEU A 55 -4.54 0.10 5.82
N ALA A 56 -5.27 -0.17 4.74
CA ALA A 56 -5.61 0.83 3.74
C ALA A 56 -6.49 1.95 4.33
N GLY A 57 -7.42 1.58 5.22
CA GLY A 57 -8.29 2.53 5.93
C GLY A 57 -7.50 3.49 6.82
N ILE A 58 -6.57 3.00 7.62
CA ILE A 58 -5.68 3.84 8.45
C ILE A 58 -4.85 4.76 7.56
N LEU A 59 -4.19 4.20 6.53
CA LEU A 59 -3.37 4.99 5.61
C LEU A 59 -4.19 6.11 4.96
N GLY A 60 -5.36 5.78 4.40
CA GLY A 60 -6.26 6.74 3.79
C GLY A 60 -6.77 7.78 4.77
N GLY A 61 -7.14 7.37 5.99
CA GLY A 61 -7.61 8.27 7.04
C GLY A 61 -6.55 9.29 7.45
N VAL A 62 -5.32 8.85 7.68
CA VAL A 62 -4.20 9.75 8.01
C VAL A 62 -3.92 10.72 6.87
N LEU A 63 -3.83 10.22 5.63
CA LEU A 63 -3.61 11.08 4.46
C LEU A 63 -4.72 12.11 4.28
N LEU A 64 -5.98 11.72 4.50
CA LEU A 64 -7.13 12.61 4.45
C LEU A 64 -7.05 13.70 5.52
N VAL A 65 -6.71 13.33 6.77
CA VAL A 65 -6.54 14.30 7.86
C VAL A 65 -5.43 15.29 7.54
N VAL A 66 -4.26 14.82 7.10
CA VAL A 66 -3.14 15.69 6.70
C VAL A 66 -3.54 16.60 5.54
N PHE A 67 -4.27 16.08 4.56
CA PHE A 67 -4.78 16.87 3.44
C PHE A 67 -5.75 17.97 3.90
N ILE A 68 -6.67 17.68 4.82
CA ILE A 68 -7.58 18.69 5.35
C ILE A 68 -6.79 19.76 6.11
N LEU A 69 -5.88 19.36 6.99
CA LEU A 69 -5.06 20.29 7.78
C LEU A 69 -4.18 21.19 6.89
N SER A 70 -3.60 20.66 5.80
CA SER A 70 -2.79 21.46 4.87
C SER A 70 -3.61 22.48 4.07
N ARG A 71 -4.93 22.31 3.99
CA ARG A 71 -5.85 23.29 3.38
C ARG A 71 -6.32 24.37 4.35
N LEU A 72 -6.19 24.11 5.66
CA LEU A 72 -6.59 25.02 6.73
C LEU A 72 -5.43 25.89 7.25
N ALA A 73 -4.19 25.47 7.00
CA ALA A 73 -2.95 26.22 7.29
C ALA A 73 -2.66 27.26 6.22
#